data_AF-B4D9H4-F1
#
_entry.id   AF-B4D9H4-F1
#
_cell.length_a   1.000
_cell.length_b   1.000
_cell.length_c   1.000
_cell.angle_alpha   90.00
_cell.angle_beta   90.00
_cell.angle_gamma   90.00
#
_symmetry.space_group_name_H-M   'P 1'
#
loop_
_entity.id
_entity.type
_entity.pdbx_description
1 polymer ?
#
loop_
_entity_poly.entity_id
_entity_poly.type
_entity_poly.pdbx_seq_one_letter_code
_entity_poly.pdbx_strand_id
1 'polypeptide(L)' 'MPREFLIYSQFDGRCYAREREGEPVHGFSDILAALEYVRRECGDAPVSITALDCTGRVAFTTDGQRPSVASRYRSAS' A
#
# COMPACT_ATOMS: atom_id res chain seq x y z
N MET A 1 -17.40 2.14 3.53
CA MET A 1 -16.63 2.33 2.28
C MET A 1 -15.20 1.89 2.56
N PRO A 2 -14.53 1.17 1.65
CA PRO A 2 -13.12 0.82 1.82
C PRO A 2 -12.29 2.09 2.02
N ARG A 3 -11.28 2.05 2.88
CA ARG A 3 -10.31 3.15 2.98
C ARG A 3 -9.39 3.07 1.78
N GLU A 4 -9.12 4.21 1.16
CA GLU A 4 -8.26 4.29 -0.01
C GLU A 4 -6.92 4.85 0.43
N PHE A 5 -5.82 4.35 -0.12
CA PHE A 5 -4.48 4.89 0.12
C PHE A 5 -3.75 5.05 -1.19
N LEU A 6 -3.04 6.17 -1.31
CA LEU A 6 -2.01 6.36 -2.32
C LEU A 6 -0.64 6.16 -1.67
N ILE A 7 0.13 5.22 -2.18
CA ILE A 7 1.54 5.05 -1.87
C ILE A 7 2.35 5.49 -3.10
N TYR A 8 3.45 6.22 -2.90
CA TYR A 8 4.35 6.57 -4.00
C TYR A 8 5.80 6.53 -3.54
N SER A 9 6.70 6.14 -4.43
CA SER A 9 8.14 6.13 -4.18
C SER A 9 8.83 7.33 -4.81
N GLN A 10 10.00 7.69 -4.26
CA GLN A 10 10.93 8.63 -4.86
C GLN A 10 12.18 7.90 -5.37
N PHE A 11 12.99 8.57 -6.17
CA PHE A 11 14.24 8.02 -6.73
C PHE A 11 15.28 7.64 -5.67
N ASP A 12 15.15 8.17 -4.44
CA ASP A 12 16.01 7.83 -3.31
C ASP A 12 15.54 6.57 -2.55
N GLY A 13 14.50 5.90 -3.03
CA GLY A 13 13.92 4.70 -2.43
C GLY A 13 12.91 4.99 -1.32
N ARG A 14 12.78 6.25 -0.87
CA ARG A 14 11.78 6.59 0.14
C ARG A 14 10.39 6.46 -0.42
N CYS A 15 9.48 6.02 0.45
CA CYS A 15 8.08 5.86 0.11
C CYS A 15 7.23 6.80 0.97
N TYR A 16 6.07 7.16 0.43
CA TYR A 16 5.14 8.05 1.09
C TYR A 16 3.75 7.46 0.99
N ALA A 17 2.96 7.59 2.05
CA ALA A 17 1.56 7.17 2.06
C ALA A 17 0.65 8.31 2.47
N ARG A 18 -0.51 8.41 1.81
CA ARG A 18 -1.62 9.27 2.21
C ARG A 18 -2.93 8.52 1.99
N GLU A 19 -3.91 8.71 2.85
CA GLU A 19 -5.23 8.09 2.66
C GLU A 19 -5.98 8.79 1.52
N ARG A 20 -6.16 10.11 1.61
CA ARG A 20 -6.92 10.88 0.61
C ARG A 20 -6.19 12.13 0.22
N GLU A 21 -6.61 12.75 -0.87
CA GLU A 21 -6.13 14.07 -1.23
C GLU A 21 -6.50 15.07 -0.13
N GLY A 22 -5.52 15.84 0.34
CA GLY A 22 -5.67 16.79 1.46
C GLY A 22 -5.32 16.24 2.85
N GLU A 23 -5.16 14.92 3.00
CA GLU A 23 -4.71 14.30 4.25
C GLU A 23 -3.19 14.38 4.43
N PRO A 24 -2.68 14.25 5.68
CA PRO A 24 -1.26 14.21 5.94
C PRO A 24 -0.52 13.14 5.13
N VAL A 25 0.66 13.51 4.64
CA VAL A 25 1.57 12.59 3.96
C VAL A 25 2.57 12.06 4.99
N HIS A 26 2.67 10.74 5.07
CA HIS A 26 3.61 10.06 5.96
C HIS A 26 4.78 9.51 5.14
N GLY A 27 6.02 9.70 5.61
CA GLY A 27 7.24 9.24 4.94
C GLY A 27 7.83 7.98 5.58
N PHE A 28 8.36 7.09 4.74
CA PHE A 28 8.86 5.77 5.11
C PHE A 28 10.17 5.46 4.37
N SER A 29 10.99 4.58 4.96
CA SER A 29 12.25 4.12 4.37
C SER A 29 12.05 3.35 3.05
N ASP A 30 10.93 2.65 2.93
CA ASP A 30 10.62 1.74 1.84
C ASP A 30 9.11 1.45 1.76
N ILE A 31 8.72 0.68 0.75
CA ILE A 31 7.31 0.35 0.48
C ILE A 31 6.70 -0.60 1.53
N LEU A 32 7.52 -1.47 2.17
CA LEU A 32 7.02 -2.41 3.16
C LEU A 32 6.60 -1.67 4.43
N ALA A 33 7.42 -0.72 4.89
CA ALA A 33 7.09 0.15 6.00
C ALA A 33 5.81 0.99 5.73
N ALA A 34 5.63 1.47 4.49
CA ALA A 34 4.41 2.17 4.09
C ALA A 34 3.17 1.25 4.14
N LEU A 35 3.28 0.00 3.65
CA LEU A 35 2.20 -0.98 3.69
C LEU A 35 1.85 -1.42 5.12
N GLU A 36 2.84 -1.58 5.99
CA GLU A 36 2.64 -1.87 7.42
C GLU A 36 1.89 -0.73 8.12
N TYR A 37 2.23 0.53 7.80
CA TYR A 37 1.49 1.70 8.26
C TYR A 37 0.02 1.63 7.83
N VAL A 38 -0.26 1.42 6.54
CA VAL A 38 -1.63 1.32 6.03
C VAL A 38 -2.42 0.20 6.73
N ARG A 39 -1.80 -0.97 6.91
CA ARG A 39 -2.41 -2.10 7.63
C ARG A 39 -2.73 -1.73 9.08
N ARG A 40 -1.82 -1.06 9.78
CA ARG A 40 -2.03 -0.67 11.19
C ARG A 40 -3.15 0.36 11.32
N GLU A 41 -3.19 1.35 10.42
CA GLU A 41 -4.23 2.38 10.43
C GLU A 41 -5.62 1.79 10.16
N CYS A 42 -5.70 0.80 9.26
CA CYS A 42 -6.98 0.25 8.83
C CYS A 42 -7.48 -0.94 9.64
N GLY A 43 -6.61 -1.60 10.40
CA GLY A 43 -6.96 -2.83 11.13
C GLY A 43 -7.50 -3.90 10.18
N ASP A 44 -8.72 -4.37 10.45
CA ASP A 44 -9.41 -5.39 9.66
C ASP A 44 -10.33 -4.81 8.56
N ALA A 45 -10.36 -3.48 8.40
CA ALA A 45 -11.19 -2.85 7.38
C ALA A 45 -10.67 -3.16 5.96
N PRO A 46 -11.55 -3.31 4.96
CA PRO A 46 -11.15 -3.37 3.56
C PRO A 46 -10.37 -2.11 3.15
N VAL A 47 -9.22 -2.30 2.50
CA VAL A 47 -8.35 -1.22 2.01
C VAL A 47 -8.11 -1.36 0.53
N SER A 48 -8.28 -0.26 -0.22
CA SER A 48 -7.80 -0.11 -1.58
C SER A 48 -6.48 0.65 -1.57
N ILE A 49 -5.46 0.14 -2.26
CA ILE A 49 -4.14 0.77 -2.33
C ILE A 49 -3.81 1.00 -3.79
N THR A 50 -3.45 2.23 -4.14
CA THR A 50 -2.79 2.55 -5.41
C THR A 50 -1.35 2.90 -5.12
N ALA A 51 -0.42 2.18 -5.74
CA ALA A 51 1.00 2.45 -5.62
C ALA A 51 1.54 3.06 -6.91
N LEU A 52 2.25 4.18 -6.79
CA LEU A 52 2.95 4.83 -7.89
C LEU A 52 4.45 4.54 -7.81
N ASP A 53 5.08 4.34 -8.97
CA ASP A 53 6.53 4.34 -9.09
C ASP A 53 7.12 5.76 -8.98
N CYS A 54 8.45 5.86 -9.00
CA CYS A 54 9.16 7.13 -8.91
C CYS A 54 8.94 8.09 -10.09
N THR A 55 8.30 7.62 -11.17
CA THR A 55 7.89 8.44 -12.32
C THR A 55 6.44 8.92 -12.22
N GLY A 56 5.73 8.55 -11.15
CA GLY A 56 4.32 8.86 -10.94
C GLY A 56 3.36 7.94 -11.70
N ARG A 57 3.84 6.83 -12.27
CA ARG A 57 2.99 5.85 -12.96
C ARG A 57 2.48 4.82 -11.98
N VAL A 58 1.26 4.34 -12.19
CA VAL A 58 0.70 3.26 -11.38
C VAL A 58 1.52 1.99 -11.57
N ALA A 59 2.16 1.55 -10.49
CA ALA A 59 2.86 0.29 -10.42
C ALA A 59 1.89 -0.87 -10.12
N PHE A 60 0.96 -0.66 -9.18
CA PHE A 60 -0.13 -1.59 -8.91
C PHE A 60 -1.31 -0.92 -8.22
N THR A 61 -2.47 -1.55 -8.33
CA THR A 61 -3.68 -1.23 -7.55
C THR A 61 -4.20 -2.50 -6.91
N THR A 62 -4.62 -2.44 -5.64
CA THR A 62 -5.37 -3.50 -5.00
C THR A 62 -6.81 -3.05 -4.87
N ASP A 63 -7.75 -3.74 -5.49
CA ASP A 63 -9.15 -3.59 -5.12
C ASP A 63 -9.32 -4.18 -3.73
N GLY A 64 -10.05 -3.49 -2.85
CA GLY A 64 -10.20 -3.82 -1.42
C GLY A 64 -10.90 -5.14 -1.10
N GLN A 65 -10.72 -6.16 -1.92
CA GLN A 65 -10.97 -7.54 -1.59
C GLN A 65 -10.09 -7.91 -0.40
N ARG A 66 -10.73 -8.52 0.63
CA ARG A 66 -10.01 -9.24 1.68
C ARG A 66 -8.91 -10.08 1.01
N PRO A 67 -7.68 -10.13 1.56
CA PRO A 67 -6.78 -11.19 1.17
C PRO A 67 -7.51 -12.50 1.51
N SER A 68 -8.06 -13.19 0.50
CA SER A 68 -8.43 -14.57 0.70
C SER A 68 -7.12 -15.26 1.02
N VAL A 69 -6.94 -15.67 2.27
CA VAL A 69 -5.87 -16.57 2.66
C VAL A 69 -6.18 -17.92 2.02
N ALA A 70 -6.01 -17.97 0.70
CA ALA A 70 -6.31 -19.08 -0.16
C ALA A 70 -5.33 -18.99 -1.33
N SER A 71 -4.08 -19.40 -1.08
CA SER A 71 -3.45 -20.48 -1.83
C SER A 71 -1.92 -20.37 -1.80
N ARG A 72 -1.33 -21.20 -0.94
CA ARG A 72 -0.13 -22.00 -1.21
C ARG A 72 1.16 -21.23 -1.57
N TYR A 73 1.87 -20.76 -0.54
CA TYR A 73 3.31 -21.03 -0.49
C TYR A 73 3.48 -22.55 -0.38
N ARG A 74 3.48 -23.24 -1.51
CA ARG A 74 4.00 -24.60 -1.60
C ARG A 74 5.47 -24.42 -1.94
N SER A 75 6.31 -24.33 -0.91
CA SER A 75 7.74 -24.53 -1.04
C SER A 75 7.95 -25.87 -1.73
N ALA A 76 8.45 -25.86 -2.96
CA ALA A 76 8.94 -27.06 -3.59
C ALA A 76 10.30 -27.37 -2.95
N SER A 77 10.31 -28.43 -2.14
CA SER A 77 11.50 -29.20 -1.80
C SER A 77 12.12 -29.84 -3.03
#